data_AF-A0A8T6QKH3-F1
#
_entry.id   AF-A0A8T6QKH3-F1
#
_cell.length_a   1.000
_cell.length_b   1.000
_cell.length_c   1.000
_cell.angle_alpha   90.00
_cell.angle_beta   90.00
_cell.angle_gamma   90.00
#
_symmetry.space_group_name_H-M   'P 1'
#
loop_
_entity.id
_entity.type
_entity.pdbx_description
1 polymer ?
#
loop_
_entity_poly.entity_id
_entity_poly.type
_entity_poly.pdbx_seq_one_letter_code
_entity_poly.pdbx_strand_id
1 'polypeptide(L)' 'KIELLPYHELGKHKWLAMGEEYKLDGVKPPKKETMERVKGILEQYGHKVMF' A
#
# COMPACT_ATOMS: atom_id res chain seq x y z
N LYS A 1 -1.27 -13.92 -11.35
CA LYS A 1 -0.69 -12.56 -11.57
C LYS A 1 -1.02 -11.74 -10.33
N ILE A 2 -0.04 -11.06 -9.75
CA ILE A 2 -0.20 -10.25 -8.53
C ILE A 2 0.04 -8.78 -8.88
N GLU A 3 -0.77 -7.87 -8.35
CA GLU A 3 -0.60 -6.43 -8.49
C GLU A 3 -0.36 -5.82 -7.10
N LEU A 4 0.78 -5.15 -6.94
CA LEU A 4 1.16 -4.49 -5.70
C LEU A 4 0.76 -3.02 -5.75
N LEU A 5 -0.14 -2.62 -4.85
CA LEU A 5 -0.56 -1.23 -4.71
C LEU A 5 0.07 -0.63 -3.45
N PRO A 6 0.92 0.42 -3.58
CA PRO A 6 1.43 1.11 -2.42
C PRO A 6 0.28 1.83 -1.69
N TYR A 7 0.32 1.82 -0.36
CA TYR A 7 -0.62 2.59 0.45
C TYR A 7 -0.57 4.08 0.09
N HIS A 8 -1.74 4.73 0.18
CA HIS A 8 -1.91 6.17 0.02
C HIS A 8 -2.95 6.70 1.02
N GLU A 9 -2.82 7.96 1.42
CA GLU A 9 -3.74 8.63 2.36
C GLU A 9 -5.03 9.16 1.69
N LEU A 10 -5.22 8.92 0.38
CA LEU A 10 -6.41 9.40 -0.34
C LEU A 10 -7.70 8.91 0.32
N GLY A 11 -8.62 9.83 0.56
CA GLY A 11 -9.91 9.55 1.21
C GLY A 11 -9.95 9.78 2.71
N LYS A 12 -8.83 10.14 3.37
CA LYS A 12 -8.80 10.52 4.79
C LYS A 12 -9.89 11.55 5.16
N HIS A 13 -10.10 12.56 4.30
CA HIS A 13 -11.12 13.59 4.51
C HIS A 13 -12.56 13.05 4.61
N LYS A 14 -12.87 11.89 4.00
CA LYS A 14 -14.20 11.29 4.08
C LYS A 14 -14.50 10.76 5.48
N TRP A 15 -13.50 10.16 6.13
CA TRP A 15 -13.62 9.70 7.52
C TRP A 15 -13.88 10.88 8.45
N LEU A 16 -13.08 11.96 8.30
CA LEU A 16 -13.26 13.19 9.07
C LEU A 16 -14.65 13.81 8.85
N ALA A 17 -15.16 13.78 7.62
CA ALA A 17 -16.51 14.29 7.30
C ALA A 17 -17.64 13.45 7.92
N MET A 18 -17.40 12.16 8.17
CA MET A 18 -18.35 11.27 8.85
C MET A 18 -18.20 11.32 10.39
N GLY A 19 -17.27 12.11 10.92
CA GLY A 19 -16.96 12.14 12.35
C GLY A 19 -16.23 10.88 12.83
N GLU A 20 -15.61 10.14 11.93
CA GLU A 20 -14.91 8.89 12.22
C GLU A 20 -13.39 9.09 12.34
N GLU A 21 -12.76 8.29 13.21
CA GLU A 21 -11.31 8.27 13.38
C GLU A 21 -10.62 7.54 12.23
N TYR A 22 -9.71 8.23 11.54
CA TYR A 22 -8.84 7.61 10.54
C TYR A 22 -7.62 6.96 11.18
N LYS A 23 -7.69 5.64 11.44
CA LYS A 23 -6.67 4.90 12.20
C LYS A 23 -5.27 4.83 11.58
N LEU A 24 -5.14 5.11 10.28
CA LEU A 24 -3.84 5.11 9.59
C LEU A 24 -3.23 6.52 9.54
N ASP A 25 -3.72 7.46 10.35
CA ASP A 25 -3.14 8.79 10.38
C ASP A 25 -1.65 8.74 10.78
N GLY A 26 -0.83 9.51 10.05
CA GLY A 26 0.62 9.51 10.20
C GLY A 26 1.37 8.35 9.51
N VAL A 27 0.66 7.33 9.00
CA VAL A 27 1.28 6.28 8.17
C VAL A 27 1.56 6.85 6.78
N LYS A 28 2.80 6.71 6.30
CA LYS A 28 3.21 7.21 4.98
C LYS A 28 3.22 6.10 3.93
N PRO A 29 3.10 6.43 2.63
CA PRO A 29 3.33 5.49 1.55
C PRO A 29 4.68 4.75 1.72
N PRO A 30 4.74 3.46 1.39
CA PRO A 30 5.98 2.69 1.49
C PRO A 30 7.05 3.25 0.54
N LYS A 31 8.32 3.10 0.92
CA LYS A 31 9.45 3.43 0.04
C LYS A 31 9.48 2.48 -1.16
N LYS A 32 9.98 2.95 -2.29
CA LYS A 32 10.19 2.14 -3.50
C LYS A 32 10.96 0.85 -3.22
N GLU A 33 12.04 0.93 -2.42
CA GLU A 33 12.84 -0.23 -2.03
C GLU A 33 12.03 -1.31 -1.31
N THR A 34 11.07 -0.92 -0.47
CA THR A 34 10.17 -1.87 0.20
C THR A 34 9.28 -2.58 -0.81
N MET A 35 8.78 -1.87 -1.81
CA MET A 35 7.95 -2.44 -2.88
C MET A 35 8.75 -3.43 -3.74
N GLU A 36 9.96 -3.06 -4.16
CA GLU A 36 10.84 -3.96 -4.93
C GLU A 36 11.21 -5.22 -4.13
N ARG A 37 11.49 -5.08 -2.83
CA ARG A 37 11.76 -6.24 -1.95
C ARG A 37 10.58 -7.21 -1.91
N VAL A 38 9.37 -6.69 -1.70
CA VAL A 38 8.15 -7.53 -1.64
C VAL A 38 7.86 -8.17 -2.99
N LYS A 39 8.03 -7.42 -4.09
CA LYS A 39 7.92 -7.95 -5.45
C LYS A 39 8.85 -9.15 -5.65
N GLY A 40 10.14 -9.01 -5.33
CA GLY A 40 11.11 -10.09 -5.48
C GLY A 40 10.77 -11.33 -4.64
N ILE A 41 10.31 -11.15 -3.41
CA ILE A 41 9.86 -12.27 -2.56
C ILE A 41 8.71 -13.02 -3.23
N LEU A 42 7.70 -12.31 -3.75
CA LEU A 42 6.54 -12.94 -4.37
C LEU A 42 6.89 -13.61 -5.71
N GLU A 43 7.82 -13.04 -6.48
CA GLU A 43 8.32 -13.63 -7.72
C GLU A 43 9.07 -14.95 -7.48
N GLN A 44 9.72 -15.14 -6.32
CA GLN A 44 10.38 -16.40 -5.95
C GLN A 44 9.40 -17.58 -5.85
N TYR A 45 8.11 -17.33 -5.59
CA TYR A 45 7.07 -18.35 -5.55
C TYR A 45 6.44 -18.63 -6.93
N GLY A 46 7.05 -18.14 -8.02
CA GLY A 46 6.58 -18.36 -9.39
C GLY A 46 5.43 -17.45 -9.81
N HIS A 47 5.18 -16.37 -9.07
CA HIS A 47 4.15 -15.39 -9.44
C HIS A 47 4.71 -14.31 -10.36
N LYS A 48 3.97 -13.97 -11.42
CA LYS A 48 4.18 -12.71 -12.15
C LYS A 48 3.62 -11.56 -11.33
N VAL A 49 4.49 -10.68 -10.85
CA VAL A 49 4.13 -9.53 -10.00
C VAL A 49 4.29 -8.24 -10.80
N MET A 50 3.27 -7.38 -10.74
CA MET A 50 3.33 -6.03 -11.30
C MET A 50 3.26 -5.01 -10.17
N PHE A 51 4.13 -4.03 -10.26
CA PHE A 51 4.23 -2.88 -9.40
C PHE A 51 4.45 -1.67 -10.30
#